data_AF-A0A352DMU9-F1
#
_entry.id   AF-A0A352DMU9-F1
#
_cell.length_a   1.000
_cell.length_b   1.000
_cell.length_c   1.000
_cell.angle_alpha   90.00
_cell.angle_beta   90.00
_cell.angle_gamma   90.00
#
_symmetry.space_group_name_H-M   'P 1'
#
loop_
_entity.id
_entity.type
_entity.pdbx_description
1 polymer ?
#
loop_
_entity_poly.entity_id
_entity_poly.type
_entity_poly.pdbx_seq_one_letter_code
_entity_poly.pdbx_strand_id
1 'polypeptide(L)'
;MNKNGSAITMSKALKLYNGRSMGEMMLKTSLFSIGSYAATLLLFVLLGAVSSGGFEAARNDIGESMVSDSILVIDTAMINLILSQLTFEKHMPGGKFFRTVNGGFDTYRKASSAVCISRIVNIAVTAATAGLLHISGIMELKYGMASVITAIIFLVLAIGICNLISMIFNSTLSVFLSTAVFSVIGITAIIILRENGGRLGAVQLIAAAAAAVLVPVSQIMLMKVYKEKRWKS
;
A
#
# COMPACT_ATOMS: atom_id res chain seq x y z
N MET A 1 -2.24 -33.95 -26.62
CA MET A 1 -1.92 -32.84 -25.69
C MET A 1 -2.76 -31.63 -26.06
N ASN A 2 -3.80 -31.31 -25.28
CA ASN A 2 -4.59 -30.10 -25.51
C ASN A 2 -3.72 -28.87 -25.27
N LYS A 3 -3.47 -28.09 -26.34
CA LYS A 3 -2.95 -26.72 -26.24
C LYS A 3 -4.05 -25.88 -25.58
N ASN A 4 -4.05 -25.79 -24.25
CA ASN A 4 -4.88 -24.83 -23.53
C ASN A 4 -4.38 -23.41 -23.84
N GLY A 5 -4.91 -22.83 -24.91
CA GLY A 5 -4.57 -21.52 -25.46
C GLY A 5 -5.21 -20.32 -24.74
N SER A 6 -5.75 -20.47 -23.52
CA SER A 6 -6.26 -19.34 -22.76
C SER A 6 -5.11 -18.64 -22.03
N ALA A 7 -4.84 -17.38 -22.35
CA ALA A 7 -3.89 -16.55 -21.60
C ALA A 7 -4.23 -16.59 -20.10
N ILE A 8 -3.26 -16.94 -19.25
CA ILE A 8 -3.46 -16.99 -17.80
C ILE A 8 -3.79 -15.58 -17.29
N THR A 9 -4.89 -15.42 -16.55
CA THR A 9 -5.30 -14.16 -15.91
C THR A 9 -4.41 -13.81 -14.72
N MET A 10 -4.35 -12.53 -14.30
CA MET A 10 -3.59 -12.09 -13.12
C MET A 10 -3.95 -12.86 -11.84
N SER A 11 -5.24 -13.08 -11.58
CA SER A 11 -5.70 -13.82 -10.39
C SER A 11 -5.22 -15.28 -10.38
N LYS A 12 -5.33 -15.98 -11.52
CA LYS A 12 -4.79 -17.34 -11.67
C LYS A 12 -3.26 -17.36 -11.56
N ALA A 13 -2.56 -16.38 -12.13
CA ALA A 13 -1.11 -16.26 -12.04
C ALA A 13 -0.63 -16.11 -10.58
N LEU A 14 -1.31 -15.26 -9.81
CA LEU A 14 -1.01 -15.08 -8.39
C LEU A 14 -1.35 -16.33 -7.57
N LYS A 15 -2.48 -17.00 -7.84
CA LYS A 15 -2.85 -18.26 -7.19
C LYS A 15 -1.83 -19.37 -7.43
N LEU A 16 -1.29 -19.46 -8.64
CA LEU A 16 -0.17 -20.36 -8.94
C LEU A 16 1.10 -19.99 -8.17
N TYR A 17 1.29 -18.70 -7.86
CA TYR A 17 2.46 -18.20 -7.14
C TYR A 17 2.43 -18.53 -5.64
N ASN A 18 1.38 -18.08 -4.95
CA ASN A 18 1.32 -18.09 -3.47
C ASN A 18 0.15 -18.92 -2.92
N GLY A 19 -0.53 -19.69 -3.77
CA GLY A 19 -1.72 -20.46 -3.40
C GLY A 19 -2.99 -19.63 -3.21
N ARG A 20 -2.91 -18.29 -3.27
CA ARG A 20 -4.03 -17.36 -3.03
C ARG A 20 -4.41 -16.60 -4.28
N SER A 21 -5.71 -16.47 -4.52
CA SER A 21 -6.18 -15.62 -5.62
C SER A 21 -5.93 -14.14 -5.33
N MET A 22 -5.97 -13.30 -6.37
CA MET A 22 -5.83 -11.84 -6.21
C MET A 22 -6.91 -11.24 -5.31
N GLY A 23 -8.17 -11.66 -5.48
CA GLY A 23 -9.27 -11.21 -4.61
C GLY A 23 -9.10 -11.65 -3.15
N GLU A 24 -8.63 -12.87 -2.91
CA GLU A 24 -8.36 -13.36 -1.56
C GLU A 24 -7.20 -12.60 -0.91
N MET A 25 -6.15 -12.29 -1.67
CA MET A 25 -5.05 -11.47 -1.20
C MET A 25 -5.55 -10.08 -0.81
N MET A 26 -6.26 -9.40 -1.71
CA MET A 26 -6.86 -8.08 -1.46
C MET A 26 -7.72 -8.08 -0.20
N LEU A 27 -8.63 -9.04 -0.07
CA LEU A 27 -9.54 -9.11 1.06
C LEU A 27 -8.76 -9.27 2.37
N LYS A 28 -7.81 -10.22 2.44
CA LYS A 28 -7.03 -10.47 3.66
C LYS A 28 -6.16 -9.28 4.03
N THR A 29 -5.52 -8.65 3.05
CA THR A 29 -4.66 -7.48 3.32
C THR A 29 -5.49 -6.29 3.76
N SER A 30 -6.61 -6.03 3.10
CA SER A 30 -7.52 -4.93 3.47
C SER A 30 -8.13 -5.14 4.85
N LEU A 31 -8.58 -6.36 5.19
CA LEU A 31 -9.09 -6.67 6.53
C LEU A 31 -8.02 -6.49 7.61
N PHE A 32 -6.79 -6.94 7.33
CA PHE A 32 -5.67 -6.72 8.25
C PHE A 32 -5.35 -5.22 8.41
N SER A 33 -5.44 -4.45 7.33
CA SER A 33 -5.21 -3.00 7.34
C SER A 33 -6.27 -2.21 8.07
N ILE A 34 -7.54 -2.55 7.85
CA ILE A 34 -8.66 -2.01 8.63
C ILE A 34 -8.51 -2.38 10.11
N GLY A 35 -8.21 -3.65 10.40
CA GLY A 35 -8.05 -4.13 11.78
C GLY A 35 -6.89 -3.44 12.51
N SER A 36 -5.73 -3.28 11.85
CA SER A 36 -4.60 -2.54 12.39
C SER A 36 -4.98 -1.10 12.68
N TYR A 37 -5.56 -0.40 11.70
CA TYR A 37 -5.98 0.99 11.84
C TYR A 37 -6.95 1.18 13.02
N ALA A 38 -7.99 0.33 13.11
CA ALA A 38 -8.96 0.39 14.19
C ALA A 38 -8.34 0.08 15.56
N ALA A 39 -7.43 -0.90 15.63
CA ALA A 39 -6.74 -1.27 16.87
C ALA A 39 -5.81 -0.14 17.36
N THR A 40 -5.06 0.50 16.44
CA THR A 40 -4.18 1.62 16.77
C THR A 40 -5.00 2.84 17.23
N LEU A 41 -6.10 3.17 16.55
CA LEU A 41 -7.01 4.21 17.00
C LEU A 41 -7.54 3.93 18.41
N LEU A 42 -8.03 2.72 18.65
CA LEU A 42 -8.55 2.33 19.96
C LEU A 42 -7.47 2.43 21.04
N LEU A 43 -6.24 1.99 20.75
CA LEU A 43 -5.12 2.09 21.68
C LEU A 43 -4.83 3.54 22.06
N PHE A 44 -4.77 4.45 21.10
CA PHE A 44 -4.54 5.87 21.37
C PHE A 44 -5.68 6.49 22.17
N VAL A 45 -6.94 6.13 21.88
CA VAL A 45 -8.09 6.59 22.68
C VAL A 45 -8.01 6.07 24.10
N LEU A 46 -7.65 4.80 24.31
CA LEU A 46 -7.52 4.22 25.66
C LEU A 46 -6.38 4.88 26.45
N LEU A 47 -5.22 5.11 25.81
CA LEU A 47 -4.11 5.82 26.43
C LEU A 47 -4.50 7.26 26.80
N GLY A 48 -5.16 7.96 25.88
CA GLY A 48 -5.70 9.30 26.13
C GLY A 48 -6.77 9.31 27.22
N ALA A 49 -7.60 8.27 27.33
CA ALA A 49 -8.64 8.20 28.35
C ALA A 49 -8.06 8.07 29.76
N VAL A 50 -6.92 7.39 29.90
CA VAL A 50 -6.15 7.31 31.14
C VAL A 50 -5.59 8.68 31.55
N SER A 51 -5.20 9.53 30.58
CA SER A 51 -4.64 10.86 30.86
C SER A 51 -5.68 11.97 31.00
N SER A 52 -6.75 11.93 30.20
CA SER A 52 -7.68 13.04 29.95
C SER A 52 -9.01 12.90 30.72
N GLY A 53 -9.11 11.91 31.61
CA GLY A 53 -10.25 11.76 32.54
C GLY A 53 -11.52 11.14 31.94
N GLY A 54 -11.46 10.56 30.75
CA GLY A 54 -12.60 9.87 30.13
C GLY A 54 -12.43 9.57 28.65
N PHE A 55 -13.20 8.59 28.16
CA PHE A 55 -13.14 8.12 26.77
C PHE A 55 -13.55 9.21 25.76
N GLU A 56 -14.61 9.96 26.02
CA GLU A 56 -15.10 11.00 25.10
C GLU A 56 -14.12 12.16 24.97
N ALA A 57 -13.54 12.62 26.08
CA ALA A 57 -12.52 13.67 26.07
C ALA A 57 -11.29 13.26 25.25
N ALA A 58 -10.81 12.03 25.44
CA ALA A 58 -9.68 11.49 24.68
C ALA A 58 -9.99 11.34 23.19
N ARG A 59 -11.19 10.89 22.84
CA ARG A 59 -11.64 10.77 21.45
C ARG A 59 -11.70 12.13 20.76
N ASN A 60 -12.24 13.15 21.44
CA ASN A 60 -12.32 14.50 20.89
C ASN A 60 -10.93 15.12 20.71
N ASP A 61 -10.05 14.97 21.70
CA ASP A 61 -8.66 15.44 21.61
C ASP A 61 -7.89 14.79 20.44
N ILE A 62 -8.11 13.48 20.22
CA ILE A 62 -7.55 12.77 19.06
C ILE A 62 -8.12 13.30 17.74
N GLY A 63 -9.42 13.62 17.69
CA GLY A 63 -10.08 14.18 16.51
C GLY A 63 -9.66 15.61 16.18
N GLU A 64 -9.40 16.43 17.19
CA GLU A 64 -8.93 17.82 17.04
C GLU A 64 -7.42 17.89 16.73
N SER A 65 -6.67 16.85 17.10
CA SER A 65 -5.26 16.69 16.80
C SER A 65 -5.01 16.00 15.44
N MET A 66 -3.75 15.98 14.98
CA MET A 66 -3.38 15.29 13.74
C MET A 66 -3.13 13.79 13.95
N VAL A 67 -3.49 13.24 15.12
CA VAL A 67 -3.16 11.85 15.51
C VAL A 67 -3.92 10.85 14.65
N SER A 68 -5.24 11.03 14.49
CA SER A 68 -6.08 10.15 13.66
C SER A 68 -5.60 10.12 12.20
N ASP A 69 -5.28 11.28 11.64
CA ASP A 69 -4.69 11.45 10.31
C ASP A 69 -3.33 10.75 10.19
N SER A 70 -2.49 10.85 11.23
CA SER A 70 -1.18 10.22 11.27
C SER A 70 -1.27 8.70 11.32
N ILE A 71 -2.17 8.16 12.13
CA ILE A 71 -2.41 6.73 12.27
C ILE A 71 -2.90 6.15 10.94
N LEU A 72 -3.80 6.84 10.23
CA LEU A 72 -4.28 6.41 8.91
C LEU A 72 -3.09 6.21 7.95
N VAL A 73 -2.21 7.21 7.88
CA VAL A 73 -1.10 7.19 6.93
C VAL A 73 -0.05 6.14 7.33
N ILE A 74 0.33 6.09 8.61
CA ILE A 74 1.38 5.19 9.10
C ILE A 74 0.97 3.72 9.01
N ASP A 75 -0.22 3.35 9.49
CA ASP A 75 -0.67 1.95 9.48
C ASP A 75 -0.84 1.43 8.04
N THR A 76 -1.44 2.26 7.18
CA THR A 76 -1.58 1.92 5.76
C THR A 76 -0.22 1.78 5.09
N ALA A 77 0.75 2.64 5.42
CA ALA A 77 2.12 2.59 4.90
C ALA A 77 2.85 1.32 5.34
N MET A 78 2.78 0.96 6.63
CA MET A 78 3.43 -0.25 7.17
C MET A 78 2.92 -1.52 6.50
N ILE A 79 1.62 -1.65 6.27
CA ILE A 79 1.06 -2.83 5.62
C ILE A 79 1.46 -2.86 4.14
N ASN A 80 1.48 -1.71 3.47
CA ASN A 80 1.94 -1.63 2.09
C ASN A 80 3.45 -1.90 1.93
N LEU A 81 4.25 -1.59 2.96
CA LEU A 81 5.65 -1.98 3.03
C LEU A 81 5.78 -3.50 3.15
N ILE A 82 5.03 -4.15 4.06
CA ILE A 82 5.04 -5.62 4.16
C ILE A 82 4.70 -6.26 2.80
N LEU A 83 3.70 -5.72 2.10
CA LEU A 83 3.32 -6.18 0.76
C LEU A 83 4.37 -5.88 -0.32
N SER A 84 5.14 -4.81 -0.21
CA SER A 84 6.25 -4.55 -1.12
C SER A 84 7.42 -5.50 -0.89
N GLN A 85 7.60 -5.96 0.35
CA GLN A 85 8.63 -6.91 0.74
C GLN A 85 8.25 -8.37 0.48
N LEU A 86 7.03 -8.66 0.04
CA LEU A 86 6.71 -9.92 -0.63
C LEU A 86 7.40 -9.94 -2.01
N THR A 87 8.74 -9.84 -2.01
CA THR A 87 9.57 -9.98 -3.18
C THR A 87 9.66 -11.45 -3.49
N PHE A 88 8.80 -11.81 -4.42
CA PHE A 88 8.54 -13.14 -4.92
C PHE A 88 9.70 -13.64 -5.78
N GLU A 89 10.88 -13.87 -5.18
CA GLU A 89 12.07 -14.27 -5.93
C GLU A 89 11.92 -15.66 -6.58
N LYS A 90 12.53 -15.81 -7.77
CA LYS A 90 12.59 -17.07 -8.55
C LYS A 90 13.06 -18.28 -7.72
N HIS A 91 13.84 -18.04 -6.67
CA HIS A 91 14.40 -19.06 -5.79
C HIS A 91 13.51 -19.45 -4.59
N MET A 92 12.46 -18.67 -4.30
CA MET A 92 11.52 -19.00 -3.22
C MET A 92 10.60 -20.18 -3.62
N PRO A 93 9.98 -20.89 -2.65
CA PRO A 93 9.20 -22.11 -2.90
C PRO A 93 8.11 -21.98 -3.98
N GLY A 94 7.48 -20.82 -4.11
CA GLY A 94 6.50 -20.52 -5.18
C GLY A 94 7.11 -20.33 -6.57
N GLY A 95 8.39 -19.95 -6.65
CA GLY A 95 9.15 -19.73 -7.88
C GLY A 95 9.46 -21.01 -8.69
N LYS A 96 9.41 -22.18 -8.05
CA LYS A 96 9.70 -23.48 -8.68
C LYS A 96 8.69 -23.83 -9.79
N PHE A 97 7.43 -23.41 -9.63
CA PHE A 97 6.37 -23.62 -10.62
C PHE A 97 6.52 -22.76 -11.87
N PHE A 98 7.06 -21.55 -11.77
CA PHE A 98 7.23 -20.68 -12.95
C PHE A 98 8.35 -21.13 -13.89
N ARG A 99 9.24 -22.02 -13.43
CA ARG A 99 10.31 -22.61 -14.26
C ARG A 99 9.79 -23.72 -15.18
N THR A 100 8.66 -24.33 -14.87
CA THR A 100 8.14 -25.53 -15.55
C THR A 100 6.93 -25.28 -16.45
N VAL A 101 6.35 -24.07 -16.46
CA VAL A 101 5.24 -23.69 -17.35
C VAL A 101 5.76 -22.92 -18.56
N ASN A 102 5.32 -23.29 -19.77
CA ASN A 102 5.56 -22.51 -20.99
C ASN A 102 5.08 -21.07 -20.81
N GLY A 103 5.97 -20.08 -20.98
CA GLY A 103 5.69 -18.66 -20.74
C GLY A 103 5.94 -18.16 -19.31
N GLY A 104 6.70 -18.90 -18.48
CA GLY A 104 6.95 -18.63 -17.06
C GLY A 104 7.15 -17.18 -16.63
N PHE A 105 7.87 -16.37 -17.41
CA PHE A 105 8.07 -14.95 -17.12
C PHE A 105 6.79 -14.11 -17.25
N ASP A 106 5.91 -14.40 -18.22
CA ASP A 106 4.64 -13.68 -18.37
C ASP A 106 3.72 -13.93 -17.17
N THR A 107 3.70 -15.16 -16.66
CA THR A 107 2.94 -15.51 -15.45
C THR A 107 3.51 -14.82 -14.22
N TYR A 108 4.84 -14.76 -14.07
CA TYR A 108 5.48 -13.98 -13.01
C TYR A 108 5.13 -12.49 -13.10
N ARG A 109 5.22 -11.89 -14.30
CA ARG A 109 4.85 -10.50 -14.55
C ARG A 109 3.42 -10.20 -14.11
N LYS A 110 2.47 -11.09 -14.48
CA LYS A 110 1.06 -10.96 -14.12
C LYS A 110 0.82 -11.11 -12.60
N ALA A 111 1.54 -12.00 -11.93
CA ALA A 111 1.47 -12.13 -10.47
C ALA A 111 2.03 -10.88 -9.77
N SER A 112 3.16 -10.34 -10.22
CA SER A 112 3.72 -9.09 -9.69
C SER A 112 2.78 -7.90 -9.91
N SER A 113 2.18 -7.77 -11.09
CA SER A 113 1.14 -6.76 -11.35
C SER A 113 -0.08 -6.93 -10.45
N ALA A 114 -0.52 -8.17 -10.19
CA ALA A 114 -1.62 -8.44 -9.27
C ALA A 114 -1.32 -7.92 -7.86
N VAL A 115 -0.10 -8.11 -7.37
CA VAL A 115 0.35 -7.62 -6.06
C VAL A 115 0.38 -6.10 -6.00
N CYS A 116 0.86 -5.45 -7.07
CA CYS A 116 0.83 -3.98 -7.19
C CYS A 116 -0.61 -3.44 -7.12
N ILE A 117 -1.56 -4.06 -7.84
CA ILE A 117 -2.97 -3.67 -7.78
C ILE A 117 -3.54 -3.95 -6.38
N SER A 118 -3.20 -5.07 -5.74
CA SER A 118 -3.63 -5.37 -4.36
C SER A 118 -3.17 -4.31 -3.36
N ARG A 119 -1.96 -3.76 -3.52
CA ARG A 119 -1.45 -2.64 -2.70
C ARG A 119 -2.29 -1.38 -2.86
N ILE A 120 -2.60 -1.00 -4.11
CA ILE A 120 -3.46 0.16 -4.41
C ILE A 120 -4.86 -0.03 -3.80
N VAL A 121 -5.45 -1.22 -3.97
CA VAL A 121 -6.77 -1.54 -3.39
C VAL A 121 -6.72 -1.51 -1.86
N ASN A 122 -5.65 -2.01 -1.23
CA ASN A 122 -5.47 -1.95 0.22
C ASN A 122 -5.48 -0.51 0.74
N ILE A 123 -4.74 0.40 0.06
CA ILE A 123 -4.74 1.83 0.39
C ILE A 123 -6.15 2.40 0.28
N ALA A 124 -6.82 2.17 -0.85
CA ALA A 124 -8.14 2.73 -1.10
C ALA A 124 -9.18 2.24 -0.08
N VAL A 125 -9.17 0.95 0.26
CA VAL A 125 -10.12 0.36 1.23
C VAL A 125 -9.86 0.85 2.66
N THR A 126 -8.59 0.95 3.07
CA THR A 126 -8.25 1.47 4.41
C THR A 126 -8.64 2.94 4.54
N ALA A 127 -8.31 3.75 3.53
CA ALA A 127 -8.67 5.16 3.48
C ALA A 127 -10.20 5.37 3.41
N ALA A 128 -10.91 4.57 2.62
CA ALA A 128 -12.37 4.60 2.58
C ALA A 128 -12.98 4.26 3.94
N THR A 129 -12.40 3.29 4.66
CA THR A 129 -12.84 2.95 6.02
C THR A 129 -12.64 4.11 6.99
N ALA A 130 -11.49 4.78 6.95
CA ALA A 130 -11.27 6.00 7.74
C ALA A 130 -12.27 7.12 7.39
N GLY A 131 -12.57 7.31 6.11
CA GLY A 131 -13.61 8.24 5.66
C GLY A 131 -15.00 7.88 6.19
N LEU A 132 -15.35 6.59 6.22
CA LEU A 132 -16.61 6.12 6.80
C LEU A 132 -16.68 6.35 8.31
N LEU A 133 -15.57 6.12 9.04
CA LEU A 133 -15.50 6.42 10.48
C LEU A 133 -15.66 7.92 10.76
N HIS A 134 -15.12 8.78 9.90
CA HIS A 134 -15.29 10.22 9.99
C HIS A 134 -16.74 10.66 9.70
N ILE A 135 -17.34 10.18 8.60
CA ILE A 135 -18.71 10.55 8.23
C ILE A 135 -19.74 10.04 9.25
N SER A 136 -19.51 8.86 9.83
CA SER A 136 -20.36 8.32 10.91
C SER A 136 -20.13 8.99 12.27
N GLY A 137 -19.16 9.91 12.35
CA GLY A 137 -18.77 10.59 13.57
C GLY A 137 -17.96 9.73 14.53
N ILE A 138 -17.79 8.41 14.31
CA ILE A 138 -17.09 7.49 15.22
C ILE A 138 -15.67 7.97 15.55
N MET A 139 -14.93 8.45 14.56
CA MET A 139 -13.61 9.03 14.76
C MET A 139 -13.43 10.21 13.82
N GLU A 140 -13.15 11.39 14.35
CA GLU A 140 -12.89 12.56 13.52
C GLU A 140 -11.48 12.54 12.93
N LEU A 141 -11.37 13.09 11.73
CA LEU A 141 -10.10 13.39 11.06
C LEU A 141 -9.98 14.91 11.06
N LYS A 142 -8.84 15.45 11.48
CA LYS A 142 -8.68 16.90 11.67
C LYS A 142 -9.00 17.71 10.42
N TYR A 143 -8.61 17.19 9.26
CA TYR A 143 -8.88 17.82 7.97
C TYR A 143 -9.93 17.04 7.14
N GLY A 144 -10.71 16.19 7.80
CA GLY A 144 -11.81 15.43 7.22
C GLY A 144 -11.42 14.60 5.99
N MET A 145 -12.24 14.66 4.95
CA MET A 145 -12.02 13.90 3.71
C MET A 145 -10.77 14.35 2.93
N ALA A 146 -10.23 15.55 3.18
CA ALA A 146 -9.00 15.99 2.55
C ALA A 146 -7.80 15.14 3.01
N SER A 147 -7.82 14.67 4.26
CA SER A 147 -6.83 13.73 4.82
C SER A 147 -6.88 12.38 4.13
N VAL A 148 -8.09 11.87 3.93
CA VAL A 148 -8.33 10.60 3.22
C VAL A 148 -7.76 10.66 1.80
N ILE A 149 -8.11 11.71 1.05
CA ILE A 149 -7.65 11.88 -0.34
C ILE A 149 -6.14 12.07 -0.39
N THR A 150 -5.57 12.90 0.49
CA THR A 150 -4.12 13.16 0.54
C THR A 150 -3.35 11.89 0.89
N ALA A 151 -3.83 11.11 1.87
CA ALA A 151 -3.22 9.82 2.23
C ALA A 151 -3.20 8.86 1.02
N ILE A 152 -4.30 8.73 0.28
CA ILE A 152 -4.35 7.88 -0.92
C ILE A 152 -3.31 8.33 -1.95
N ILE A 153 -3.27 9.62 -2.29
CA ILE A 153 -2.39 10.16 -3.32
C ILE A 153 -0.92 9.87 -2.98
N PHE A 154 -0.49 10.22 -1.78
CA PHE A 154 0.91 10.08 -1.38
C PHE A 154 1.30 8.61 -1.18
N LEU A 155 0.45 7.77 -0.59
CA LEU A 155 0.77 6.35 -0.42
C LEU A 155 0.81 5.61 -1.76
N VAL A 156 -0.03 5.98 -2.74
CA VAL A 156 0.06 5.43 -4.10
C VAL A 156 1.33 5.92 -4.81
N LEU A 157 1.73 7.18 -4.61
CA LEU A 157 3.01 7.68 -5.10
C LEU A 157 4.19 6.87 -4.51
N ALA A 158 4.13 6.55 -3.21
CA ALA A 158 5.13 5.72 -2.53
C ALA A 158 5.24 4.31 -3.14
N ILE A 159 4.13 3.71 -3.60
CA ILE A 159 4.15 2.44 -4.35
C ILE A 159 5.04 2.57 -5.59
N GLY A 160 4.85 3.63 -6.40
CA GLY A 160 5.62 3.85 -7.62
C GLY A 160 7.12 4.00 -7.36
N ILE A 161 7.49 4.75 -6.31
CA ILE A 161 8.90 4.92 -5.91
C ILE A 161 9.48 3.60 -5.38
N CYS A 162 8.73 2.86 -4.58
CA CYS A 162 9.16 1.56 -4.08
C CYS A 162 9.39 0.56 -5.22
N ASN A 163 8.58 0.58 -6.28
CA ASN A 163 8.80 -0.26 -7.45
C ASN A 163 10.14 0.05 -8.15
N LEU A 164 10.57 1.32 -8.17
CA LEU A 164 11.91 1.69 -8.63
C LEU A 164 13.01 1.19 -7.69
N ILE A 165 12.81 1.34 -6.37
CA ILE A 165 13.75 0.85 -5.35
C ILE A 165 13.90 -0.68 -5.39
N SER A 166 12.84 -1.41 -5.73
CA SER A 166 12.88 -2.87 -5.91
C SER A 166 13.76 -3.32 -7.09
N MET A 167 14.24 -2.40 -7.93
CA MET A 167 15.25 -2.70 -8.95
C MET A 167 16.67 -2.81 -8.37
N ILE A 168 16.91 -2.32 -7.16
CA ILE A 168 18.19 -2.43 -6.46
C ILE A 168 18.43 -3.90 -6.09
N PHE A 169 19.59 -4.45 -6.48
CA PHE A 169 19.88 -5.87 -6.31
C PHE A 169 20.03 -6.29 -4.84
N ASN A 170 20.50 -5.38 -3.99
CA ASN A 170 20.64 -5.62 -2.56
C ASN A 170 19.26 -5.56 -1.89
N SER A 171 18.75 -6.71 -1.48
CA SER A 171 17.43 -6.85 -0.84
C SER A 171 17.34 -6.06 0.46
N THR A 172 18.37 -6.12 1.32
CA THR A 172 18.41 -5.37 2.58
C THR A 172 18.33 -3.87 2.36
N LEU A 173 19.12 -3.34 1.40
CA LEU A 173 19.10 -1.92 1.07
C LEU A 173 17.76 -1.52 0.46
N SER A 174 17.19 -2.36 -0.41
CA SER A 174 15.87 -2.13 -1.01
C SER A 174 14.76 -2.06 0.05
N VAL A 175 14.79 -2.95 1.04
CA VAL A 175 13.88 -2.93 2.19
C VAL A 175 14.02 -1.61 2.95
N PHE A 176 15.25 -1.26 3.35
CA PHE A 176 15.52 -0.05 4.14
C PHE A 176 15.05 1.22 3.42
N LEU A 177 15.36 1.34 2.12
CA LEU A 177 14.92 2.48 1.31
C LEU A 177 13.40 2.50 1.12
N SER A 178 12.75 1.35 0.93
CA SER A 178 11.28 1.28 0.82
C SER A 178 10.62 1.74 2.13
N THR A 179 11.16 1.33 3.27
CA THR A 179 10.70 1.78 4.59
C THR A 179 10.85 3.29 4.73
N ALA A 180 12.03 3.82 4.42
CA ALA A 180 12.28 5.26 4.47
C ALA A 180 11.32 6.05 3.59
N VAL A 181 11.05 5.58 2.36
CA VAL A 181 10.10 6.19 1.44
C VAL A 181 8.69 6.22 2.01
N PHE A 182 8.19 5.10 2.52
CA PHE A 182 6.85 5.03 3.11
C PHE A 182 6.70 5.95 4.33
N SER A 183 7.71 6.01 5.20
CA SER A 183 7.71 6.90 6.37
C SER A 183 7.75 8.38 5.98
N VAL A 184 8.70 8.76 5.11
CA VAL A 184 8.89 10.16 4.68
C VAL A 184 7.65 10.65 3.94
N ILE A 185 7.19 9.90 2.95
CA ILE A 185 6.02 10.28 2.15
C ILE A 185 4.76 10.36 3.00
N GLY A 186 4.62 9.46 3.97
CA GLY A 186 3.50 9.50 4.91
C GLY A 186 3.49 10.79 5.75
N ILE A 187 4.63 11.15 6.33
CA ILE A 187 4.78 12.39 7.11
C ILE A 187 4.57 13.61 6.21
N THR A 188 5.13 13.60 4.99
CA THR A 188 4.96 14.69 4.03
C THR A 188 3.49 14.92 3.65
N ALA A 189 2.69 13.86 3.50
CA ALA A 189 1.25 13.98 3.22
C ALA A 189 0.53 14.82 4.28
N ILE A 190 0.86 14.58 5.55
CA ILE A 190 0.27 15.25 6.71
C ILE A 190 0.73 16.71 6.81
N ILE A 191 2.04 16.95 6.59
CA ILE A 191 2.62 18.31 6.62
C ILE A 191 2.02 19.18 5.51
N ILE A 192 1.93 18.68 4.28
CA ILE A 192 1.38 19.46 3.16
C ILE A 192 -0.07 19.85 3.43
N LEU A 193 -0.84 18.95 4.02
CA LEU A 193 -2.23 19.24 4.35
C LEU A 193 -2.35 20.32 5.43
N ARG A 194 -1.46 20.30 6.43
CA ARG A 194 -1.36 21.35 7.44
C ARG A 194 -1.02 22.71 6.82
N GLU A 195 0.01 22.77 5.98
CA GLU A 195 0.45 24.03 5.33
C GLU A 195 -0.63 24.62 4.41
N ASN A 196 -1.47 23.76 3.80
CA ASN A 196 -2.60 24.19 2.99
C ASN A 196 -3.88 24.48 3.81
N GLY A 197 -3.80 24.53 5.14
CA GLY A 197 -4.94 24.79 6.02
C GLY A 197 -6.05 23.74 5.90
N GLY A 198 -5.69 22.47 5.66
CA GLY A 198 -6.63 21.35 5.52
C GLY A 198 -7.27 21.22 4.15
N ARG A 199 -6.82 22.00 3.15
CA ARG A 199 -7.38 21.97 1.80
C ARG A 199 -6.51 21.20 0.82
N LEU A 200 -7.14 20.58 -0.17
CA LEU A 200 -6.44 20.03 -1.32
C LEU A 200 -5.88 21.16 -2.16
N GLY A 201 -4.57 21.12 -2.42
CA GLY A 201 -3.86 22.14 -3.18
C GLY A 201 -3.19 21.58 -4.44
N ALA A 202 -2.43 22.44 -5.10
CA ALA A 202 -1.70 22.08 -6.32
C ALA A 202 -0.70 20.93 -6.12
N VAL A 203 -0.07 20.85 -4.94
CA VAL A 203 0.91 19.80 -4.63
C VAL A 203 0.26 18.41 -4.65
N GLN A 204 -0.94 18.25 -4.09
CA GLN A 204 -1.70 17.01 -4.14
C GLN A 204 -2.06 16.63 -5.59
N LEU A 205 -2.45 17.60 -6.42
CA LEU A 205 -2.76 17.35 -7.83
C LEU A 205 -1.53 16.91 -8.62
N ILE A 206 -0.38 17.57 -8.40
CA ILE A 206 0.89 17.19 -9.02
C ILE A 206 1.30 15.78 -8.56
N ALA A 207 1.19 15.49 -7.26
CA ALA A 207 1.48 14.17 -6.70
C ALA A 207 0.55 13.08 -7.28
N ALA A 208 -0.73 13.38 -7.48
CA ALA A 208 -1.69 12.46 -8.08
C ALA A 208 -1.35 12.17 -9.55
N ALA A 209 -1.03 13.21 -10.34
CA ALA A 209 -0.59 13.06 -11.72
C ALA A 209 0.72 12.25 -11.80
N ALA A 210 1.68 12.56 -10.92
CA ALA A 210 2.93 11.82 -10.81
C ALA A 210 2.67 10.35 -10.45
N ALA A 211 1.79 10.05 -9.49
CA ALA A 211 1.46 8.69 -9.10
C ALA A 211 0.82 7.89 -10.24
N ALA A 212 -0.11 8.51 -10.99
CA ALA A 212 -0.79 7.90 -12.12
C ALA A 212 0.18 7.47 -13.25
N VAL A 213 1.28 8.21 -13.44
CA VAL A 213 2.32 7.87 -14.42
C VAL A 213 3.38 6.94 -13.83
N LEU A 214 3.85 7.25 -12.62
CA LEU A 214 4.99 6.58 -12.00
C LEU A 214 4.67 5.12 -11.67
N VAL A 215 3.48 4.82 -11.16
CA VAL A 215 3.09 3.44 -10.80
C VAL A 215 3.13 2.48 -12.01
N PRO A 216 2.47 2.76 -13.16
CA PRO A 216 2.54 1.86 -14.31
C PRO A 216 3.94 1.82 -14.94
N VAL A 217 4.62 2.97 -15.07
CA VAL A 217 5.96 3.03 -15.69
C VAL A 217 7.00 2.27 -14.85
N SER A 218 7.03 2.51 -13.54
CA SER A 218 7.94 1.82 -12.62
C SER A 218 7.71 0.31 -12.61
N GLN A 219 6.45 -0.14 -12.67
CA GLN A 219 6.12 -1.56 -12.74
C GLN A 219 6.63 -2.19 -14.04
N ILE A 220 6.47 -1.52 -15.19
CA ILE A 220 6.98 -2.00 -16.48
C ILE A 220 8.51 -2.10 -16.44
N MET A 221 9.18 -1.06 -15.96
CA MET A 221 10.64 -1.03 -15.83
C MET A 221 11.15 -2.14 -14.90
N LEU A 222 10.48 -2.36 -13.76
CA LEU A 222 10.89 -3.36 -12.77
C LEU A 222 10.87 -4.74 -13.40
N MET A 223 9.81 -5.04 -14.15
CA MET A 223 9.67 -6.31 -14.87
C MET A 223 10.74 -6.45 -15.96
N LYS A 224 11.05 -5.39 -16.72
CA LYS A 224 12.10 -5.42 -17.73
C LYS A 224 13.48 -5.74 -17.12
N VAL A 225 13.87 -4.99 -16.09
CA VAL A 225 15.15 -5.18 -15.38
C VAL A 225 15.22 -6.57 -14.76
N TYR A 226 14.14 -7.04 -14.12
CA TYR A 226 14.07 -8.38 -13.55
C TYR A 226 14.25 -9.47 -14.63
N LYS A 227 13.61 -9.31 -15.80
CA LYS A 227 13.75 -10.26 -16.92
C LYS A 227 15.20 -10.37 -17.37
N GLU A 228 15.85 -9.23 -17.53
CA GLU A 228 17.23 -9.13 -18.04
C GLU A 228 18.24 -9.69 -17.04
N LYS A 229 18.09 -9.37 -15.76
CA LYS A 229 19.14 -9.61 -14.76
C LYS A 229 18.89 -10.78 -13.81
N ARG A 230 17.63 -11.18 -13.57
CA ARG A 230 17.27 -12.26 -12.62
C ARG A 230 16.57 -13.45 -13.27
N TRP A 231 15.83 -13.25 -14.35
CA TRP A 231 15.09 -14.34 -14.99
C TRP A 231 15.96 -15.19 -15.93
N LYS A 232 16.78 -14.54 -16.75
CA LYS A 232 17.68 -15.20 -17.73
C LYS A 232 18.98 -15.73 -17.11
N SER A 233 19.38 -15.19 -15.95
CA SER A 233 20.44 -15.74 -15.09
C SER A 233 19.98 -17.01 -14.39
#